data_AF-A0A0B8PBC3-F1
#
_entry.id   AF-A0A0B8PBC3-F1
#
_cell.length_a   1.000
_cell.length_b   1.000
_cell.length_c   1.000
_cell.angle_alpha   90.00
_cell.angle_beta   90.00
_cell.angle_gamma   90.00
#
_symmetry.space_group_name_H-M   'P 1'
#
loop_
_entity.id
_entity.type
_entity.pdbx_description
1 polymer ?
#
loop_
_entity_poly.entity_id
_entity_poly.type
_entity_poly.pdbx_seq_one_letter_code
_entity_poly.pdbx_strand_id
1 'polypeptide(L)' 'MLLEVLGKPAGFDSTDCKERLHPMLSGPETSKESYADRFPKGVLDSAQKKQIVRLRQLLSNE' A
#
# COMPACT_ATOMS: atom_id res chain seq x y z
N MET A 1 -4.17 -5.78 3.10
CA MET A 1 -3.04 -5.01 3.64
C MET A 1 -2.16 -4.44 2.54
N LEU A 2 -1.55 -3.28 2.79
CA LEU A 2 -0.59 -2.62 1.88
C LEU A 2 0.71 -3.42 1.71
N LEU A 3 1.11 -4.19 2.72
CA LEU A 3 2.25 -5.11 2.66
C LEU A 3 2.15 -6.08 1.47
N GLU A 4 0.95 -6.58 1.18
CA GLU A 4 0.72 -7.50 0.04
C GLU A 4 0.93 -6.82 -1.31
N VAL A 5 0.68 -5.52 -1.41
CA VAL A 5 0.96 -4.73 -2.63
C VAL A 5 2.46 -4.65 -2.87
N LEU A 6 3.26 -4.68 -1.80
CA LEU A 6 4.72 -4.73 -1.84
C LEU A 6 5.27 -6.17 -1.95
N GLY A 7 4.40 -7.16 -2.19
CA GLY A 7 4.78 -8.58 -2.26
C GLY A 7 5.18 -9.19 -0.91
N LYS A 8 4.92 -8.51 0.21
CA LYS A 8 5.21 -9.01 1.57
C LYS A 8 3.96 -9.69 2.13
N PRO A 9 4.11 -10.75 2.94
CA PRO A 9 2.96 -11.39 3.57
C PRO A 9 2.25 -10.40 4.49
N ALA A 10 0.92 -10.50 4.58
CA ALA A 10 0.17 -9.79 5.60
C ALA A 10 0.67 -10.21 7.00
N GLY A 11 0.64 -9.28 7.95
CA GLY A 11 0.98 -9.63 9.31
C GLY A 11 -0.07 -10.52 9.95
N PHE A 12 0.31 -11.19 11.03
CA PHE A 12 -0.59 -12.08 11.77
C PHE A 12 -1.71 -11.30 12.45
N ASP A 13 -1.40 -10.09 12.92
CA ASP A 13 -2.32 -9.15 13.52
C ASP A 13 -2.03 -7.70 13.11
N SER A 14 -2.75 -6.76 13.72
CA SER A 14 -2.62 -5.34 13.42
C SER A 14 -1.31 -4.74 13.94
N THR A 15 -0.74 -5.28 15.02
CA THR A 15 0.53 -4.83 15.60
C THR A 15 1.68 -5.22 14.68
N ASP A 16 1.75 -6.49 14.28
CA ASP A 16 2.76 -7.00 13.34
C ASP A 16 2.70 -6.27 11.99
N CYS A 17 1.49 -5.98 11.49
CA CYS A 17 1.34 -5.17 10.28
C CYS A 17 1.97 -3.78 10.41
N LYS A 18 1.76 -3.10 11.54
CA LYS A 18 2.29 -1.75 11.78
C LYS A 18 3.80 -1.79 11.95
N GLU A 19 4.32 -2.71 12.75
CA GLU A 19 5.76 -2.88 12.97
C GLU A 19 6.52 -3.17 11.67
N ARG A 20 5.89 -3.87 10.74
CA ARG A 20 6.51 -4.18 9.44
C ARG A 20 6.34 -3.07 8.41
N LEU A 21 5.24 -2.31 8.45
CA LEU A 21 4.94 -1.27 7.46
C LEU A 21 5.56 0.07 7.83
N HIS A 22 5.44 0.53 9.09
CA HIS A 22 5.84 1.87 9.50
C HIS A 22 7.31 2.18 9.24
N PRO A 23 8.28 1.26 9.50
CA PRO A 23 9.70 1.52 9.19
C PRO A 23 9.99 1.65 7.70
N MET A 24 9.07 1.24 6.82
CA MET A 24 9.24 1.36 5.37
C MET A 24 8.83 2.73 4.85
N LEU A 25 8.11 3.52 5.64
CA LEU A 25 7.62 4.85 5.30
C LEU A 25 8.71 5.88 5.51
N SER A 26 8.74 6.92 4.67
CA SER A 26 9.70 8.02 4.81
C SER A 26 9.30 9.05 5.88
N GLY A 27 8.14 8.87 6.51
CA GLY A 27 7.59 9.76 7.52
C GLY A 27 6.37 9.16 8.23
N PRO A 28 5.57 10.01 8.89
CA PRO A 28 4.37 9.56 9.62
C PRO A 28 3.37 8.82 8.74
N GLU A 29 2.75 7.77 9.26
CA GLU A 29 1.78 6.91 8.57
C GLU A 29 0.47 7.61 8.20
N THR A 30 0.24 8.81 8.74
CA THR A 30 -0.92 9.67 8.45
C THR A 30 -0.69 10.59 7.26
N SER A 31 0.56 10.78 6.84
CA SER A 31 0.92 11.58 5.67
C SER A 31 0.96 10.70 4.42
N LYS A 32 0.33 11.17 3.34
CA LYS A 32 0.34 10.47 2.05
C LYS A 32 1.74 10.45 1.43
N GLU A 33 2.53 11.50 1.67
CA GLU A 33 3.88 11.68 1.14
C GLU A 33 4.81 10.57 1.65
N SER A 34 4.63 10.14 2.90
CA SER A 34 5.38 9.05 3.52
C SER A 34 5.30 7.70 2.78
N TYR A 35 4.27 7.51 1.95
CA TYR A 35 4.04 6.30 1.17
C TYR A 35 4.58 6.42 -0.27
N ALA A 36 4.88 7.62 -0.77
CA ALA A 36 5.15 7.86 -2.19
C ALA A 36 6.33 7.02 -2.71
N ASP A 37 7.38 6.87 -1.90
CA ASP A 37 8.59 6.14 -2.28
C ASP A 37 8.38 4.63 -2.45
N ARG A 38 7.44 4.06 -1.68
CA ARG A 38 7.17 2.62 -1.69
C ARG A 38 6.02 2.22 -2.60
N PHE A 39 5.11 3.15 -2.89
CA PHE A 39 3.92 2.90 -3.70
C PHE A 39 3.88 3.80 -4.95
N PRO A 40 4.93 3.76 -5.81
CA PRO A 40 4.89 4.50 -7.06
C PRO A 40 3.79 3.96 -7.97
N LYS A 41 3.35 4.78 -8.93
CA LYS A 41 2.25 4.43 -9.85
C LYS A 41 2.43 3.05 -10.49
N GLY A 42 3.63 2.70 -10.97
CA GLY A 42 3.89 1.39 -11.56
C GLY A 42 3.62 0.20 -10.62
N VAL A 43 3.93 0.34 -9.33
CA VAL A 43 3.62 -0.67 -8.31
C VAL A 43 2.11 -0.80 -8.13
N LEU A 44 1.41 0.32 -7.98
CA LEU A 44 -0.05 0.33 -7.85
C LEU A 44 -0.76 -0.20 -9.09
N ASP A 45 -0.21 0.06 -10.29
CA ASP A 45 -0.76 -0.39 -11.56
C ASP A 45 -0.57 -1.90 -11.78
N SER A 46 0.55 -2.45 -11.33
CA SER A 46 0.81 -3.90 -11.35
C SER A 46 0.07 -4.67 -10.24
N ALA A 47 -0.43 -3.98 -9.21
CA ALA A 47 -1.04 -4.61 -8.05
C ALA A 47 -2.34 -5.33 -8.42
N GLN A 48 -2.37 -6.65 -8.19
CA GLN A 48 -3.56 -7.50 -8.40
C GLN A 48 -4.52 -7.50 -7.21
N LYS A 49 -4.17 -6.79 -6.14
CA LYS A 49 -5.01 -6.71 -4.95
C LYS A 49 -6.36 -6.09 -5.30
N LYS A 50 -7.44 -6.84 -5.09
CA LYS A 50 -8.82 -6.49 -5.49
C LYS A 50 -9.22 -5.05 -5.10
N GLN A 51 -8.87 -4.61 -3.89
CA GLN A 51 -9.16 -3.26 -3.42
C GLN A 51 -8.45 -2.17 -4.25
N ILE A 52 -7.18 -2.39 -4.61
CA ILE A 52 -6.41 -1.44 -5.43
C ILE A 52 -6.94 -1.42 -6.86
N VAL A 53 -7.25 -2.58 -7.43
CA VAL A 53 -7.89 -2.69 -8.76
C VAL A 53 -9.22 -1.92 -8.77
N ARG A 54 -10.06 -2.12 -7.74
CA ARG A 54 -11.34 -1.42 -7.62
C ARG A 54 -11.18 0.09 -7.48
N LEU A 55 -10.23 0.55 -6.66
CA LEU A 55 -9.94 1.97 -6.51
C LEU A 55 -9.48 2.60 -7.83
N ARG A 56 -8.62 1.93 -8.60
CA ARG A 56 -8.20 2.40 -9.92
C ARG A 56 -9.38 2.58 -10.87
N GLN A 57 -10.28 1.59 -10.93
CA GLN A 57 -11.50 1.69 -11.74
C GLN A 57 -12.37 2.89 -11.34
N LEU A 58 -12.55 3.13 -10.04
CA LEU A 58 -13.34 4.26 -9.54
C LEU A 58 -12.70 5.62 -9.84
N LEU A 59 -11.37 5.71 -9.79
CA LEU A 59 -10.64 6.94 -10.08
C LEU A 59 -10.52 7.24 -11.57
N SER A 60 -10.68 6.23 -12.43
CA SER A 60 -10.60 6.37 -13.88
C SER A 60 -11.81 7.08 -14.51
N ASN A 61 -12.94 7.25 -13.80
CA ASN A 61 -14.14 7.99 -14.24
C ASN A 61 -14.42 7.88 -15.75
N GLU A 62 -14.49 6.66 -16.28
CA GLU A 62 -15.11 6.40 -17.59
C GLU A 62 -16.62 6.24 -17.44
#